data_AF-A0A377F4F3-F1
#
_entry.id   AF-A0A377F4F3-F1
#
_cell.length_a   1.000
_cell.length_b   1.000
_cell.length_c   1.000
_cell.angle_alpha   90.00
_cell.angle_beta   90.00
_cell.angle_gamma   90.00
#
_symmetry.space_group_name_H-M   'P 1'
#
loop_
_entity.id
_entity.type
_entity.pdbx_description
1 polymer ?
#
loop_
_entity_poly.entity_id
_entity_poly.type
_entity_poly.pdbx_seq_one_letter_code
_entity_poly.pdbx_strand_id
1 'polypeptide(L)'
;MYSGKMQPLNLTHLVVDEVQDTDSIQYAWISLHTRAGVNTSIVGDDDQAIYSFRASGGVKIFQQFEKQFRPNIFYLNTCFRCEPEILKVAGALIEKNVYRYAKDLRSAKGGGGKVHFRSYVDMDEQIQGILNLINQDPIGWAILSRGNAHLDQLESLIEQPVLRYGGKSFWDEKETSDVLHLMAFFRHSNDVRLMKRVLALFGENEEVLDQTALSMKGRKVTFGELNIPNESSLETRTLHSNF
;
A
#
# COMPACT_ATOMS: atom_id res chain seq x y z
N MET A 1 -15.64 -0.09 -18.68
CA MET A 1 -14.48 0.05 -19.59
C MET A 1 -14.69 -0.72 -20.90
N TYR A 2 -14.89 -2.05 -20.90
CA TYR A 2 -15.25 -2.81 -22.13
C TYR A 2 -16.58 -2.41 -22.77
N SER A 3 -17.47 -1.76 -22.01
CA SER A 3 -18.74 -1.21 -22.47
C SER A 3 -18.65 0.16 -23.17
N GLY A 4 -17.44 0.68 -23.44
CA GLY A 4 -17.24 1.98 -24.12
C GLY A 4 -17.58 3.23 -23.31
N LYS A 5 -17.98 3.07 -22.03
CA LYS A 5 -18.41 4.19 -21.17
C LYS A 5 -17.29 5.07 -20.61
N MET A 6 -16.02 4.68 -20.77
CA MET A 6 -14.89 5.44 -20.27
C MET A 6 -14.00 5.81 -21.44
N GLN A 7 -13.93 7.11 -21.73
CA GLN A 7 -13.03 7.64 -22.74
C GLN A 7 -11.59 7.59 -22.21
N PRO A 8 -10.60 7.26 -23.06
CA PRO A 8 -9.20 7.45 -22.72
C PRO A 8 -8.94 8.89 -22.30
N LEU A 9 -8.02 9.08 -21.36
CA LEU A 9 -7.54 10.42 -21.03
C LEU A 9 -6.87 11.05 -22.25
N ASN A 10 -6.97 12.38 -22.37
CA ASN A 10 -6.30 13.12 -23.43
C ASN A 10 -4.81 13.28 -23.10
N LEU A 11 -4.02 12.24 -23.36
CA LEU A 11 -2.59 12.20 -23.10
C LEU A 11 -1.84 11.63 -24.29
N THR A 12 -0.61 12.10 -24.50
CA THR A 12 0.25 11.65 -25.62
C THR A 12 1.17 10.50 -25.21
N HIS A 13 1.58 10.47 -23.94
CA HIS A 13 2.52 9.50 -23.40
C HIS A 13 2.02 8.96 -22.07
N LEU A 14 2.26 7.67 -21.82
CA LEU A 14 1.98 7.01 -20.56
C LEU A 14 3.22 6.25 -20.12
N VAL A 15 3.76 6.59 -18.95
CA VAL A 15 4.88 5.87 -18.33
C VAL A 15 4.35 5.19 -17.08
N VAL A 16 4.53 3.88 -17.00
CA VAL A 16 4.10 3.06 -15.86
C VAL A 16 5.33 2.44 -15.24
N ASP A 17 5.56 2.74 -13.97
CA ASP A 17 6.63 2.14 -13.16
C ASP A 17 6.09 0.99 -12.32
N GLU A 18 6.97 0.11 -11.84
CA GLU A 18 6.65 -1.06 -11.00
C GLU A 18 5.51 -1.95 -11.57
N VAL A 19 5.51 -2.17 -12.88
CA VAL A 19 4.41 -2.82 -13.59
C VAL A 19 4.18 -4.28 -13.16
N GLN A 20 5.17 -4.94 -12.55
CA GLN A 20 5.02 -6.28 -11.99
C GLN A 20 3.95 -6.35 -10.88
N ASP A 21 3.68 -5.24 -10.20
CA ASP A 21 2.73 -5.16 -9.09
C ASP A 21 1.34 -4.68 -9.52
N THR A 22 1.15 -4.49 -10.82
CA THR A 22 -0.12 -4.09 -11.42
C THR A 22 -1.17 -5.22 -11.34
N ASP A 23 -2.42 -4.86 -11.05
CA ASP A 23 -3.56 -5.78 -11.08
C ASP A 23 -4.28 -5.81 -12.45
N SER A 24 -5.26 -6.70 -12.60
CA SER A 24 -6.00 -6.85 -13.87
C SER A 24 -6.79 -5.60 -14.30
N ILE A 25 -7.28 -4.79 -13.36
CA ILE A 25 -8.04 -3.57 -13.64
C ILE A 25 -7.09 -2.48 -14.11
N GLN A 26 -5.97 -2.30 -13.41
CA GLN A 26 -4.92 -1.37 -13.77
C GLN A 26 -4.31 -1.74 -15.14
N TYR A 27 -4.03 -3.02 -15.40
CA TYR A 27 -3.55 -3.47 -16.70
C TYR A 27 -4.55 -3.22 -17.83
N ALA A 28 -5.86 -3.42 -17.57
CA ALA A 28 -6.90 -3.09 -18.53
C ALA A 28 -6.94 -1.58 -18.82
N TRP A 29 -6.77 -0.74 -17.80
CA TRP A 29 -6.67 0.72 -17.96
C TRP A 29 -5.47 1.12 -18.82
N ILE A 30 -4.28 0.57 -18.56
CA ILE A 30 -3.07 0.80 -19.37
C ILE A 30 -3.29 0.36 -20.82
N SER A 31 -3.87 -0.83 -21.00
CA SER A 31 -4.16 -1.40 -22.32
C SER A 31 -5.11 -0.53 -23.14
N LEU A 32 -6.12 0.07 -22.51
CA LEU A 32 -7.08 0.94 -23.20
C LEU A 32 -6.42 2.20 -23.75
N HIS A 33 -5.57 2.86 -22.96
CA HIS A 33 -4.83 4.04 -23.41
C HIS A 33 -3.88 3.68 -24.55
N THR A 34 -3.15 2.57 -24.40
CA THR A 34 -2.23 2.09 -25.44
C THR A 34 -2.97 1.78 -26.75
N ARG A 35 -4.15 1.15 -26.70
CA ARG A 35 -4.99 0.90 -27.90
C ARG A 35 -5.56 2.17 -28.52
N ALA A 36 -5.72 3.24 -27.74
CA ALA A 36 -6.18 4.53 -28.23
C ALA A 36 -5.08 5.35 -28.92
N GLY A 37 -3.86 4.81 -29.05
CA GLY A 37 -2.73 5.48 -29.72
C GLY A 37 -1.81 6.26 -28.80
N VAL A 38 -1.92 6.07 -27.48
CA VAL A 38 -0.99 6.64 -26.51
C VAL A 38 0.37 5.93 -26.61
N ASN A 39 1.45 6.70 -26.61
CA ASN A 39 2.81 6.17 -26.52
C ASN A 39 3.08 5.65 -25.11
N THR A 40 2.88 4.35 -24.89
CA THR A 40 3.01 3.73 -23.58
C THR A 40 4.36 3.06 -23.39
N SER A 41 5.03 3.38 -22.27
CA SER A 41 6.22 2.69 -21.77
C SER A 41 5.90 2.07 -20.41
N ILE A 42 6.20 0.78 -20.25
CA ILE A 42 6.10 0.09 -18.96
C ILE A 42 7.50 -0.28 -18.48
N VAL A 43 7.74 -0.11 -17.19
CA VAL A 43 9.01 -0.38 -16.51
C VAL A 43 8.70 -1.25 -15.29
N GLY A 44 9.58 -2.19 -15.01
CA GLY A 44 9.46 -3.05 -13.84
C GLY A 44 10.45 -4.21 -13.86
N ASP A 45 10.40 -5.01 -12.81
CA ASP A 45 11.29 -6.15 -12.59
C ASP A 45 10.48 -7.36 -12.12
N ASP A 46 10.40 -8.43 -12.93
CA ASP A 46 9.65 -9.64 -12.57
C ASP A 46 10.21 -10.37 -11.34
N ASP A 47 11.50 -10.18 -11.00
CA ASP A 47 12.09 -10.76 -9.78
C ASP A 47 11.66 -10.00 -8.52
N GLN A 48 11.05 -8.82 -8.66
CA GLN A 48 10.58 -7.98 -7.56
C GLN A 48 9.06 -8.03 -7.38
N ALA A 49 8.37 -8.95 -8.05
CA ALA A 49 6.93 -9.14 -7.93
C ALA A 49 6.53 -9.75 -6.57
N ILE A 50 6.39 -8.91 -5.53
CA ILE A 50 6.09 -9.36 -4.16
C ILE A 50 4.59 -9.27 -3.80
N TYR A 51 3.75 -8.67 -4.65
CA TYR A 51 2.31 -8.46 -4.39
C TYR A 51 1.38 -9.51 -5.01
N SER A 52 1.88 -10.70 -5.34
CA SER A 52 1.07 -11.79 -5.95
C SER A 52 -0.16 -12.17 -5.12
N PHE A 53 -0.11 -12.01 -3.79
CA PHE A 53 -1.24 -12.21 -2.87
C PHE A 53 -2.39 -11.19 -3.04
N ARG A 54 -2.15 -10.07 -3.73
CA ARG A 54 -3.17 -9.06 -4.11
C ARG A 54 -3.65 -9.22 -5.56
N ALA A 55 -3.45 -10.40 -6.15
CA ALA A 55 -3.75 -10.70 -7.54
C ALA A 55 -2.97 -9.82 -8.54
N SER A 56 -1.76 -9.37 -8.17
CA SER A 56 -0.85 -8.76 -9.15
C SER A 56 -0.41 -9.80 -10.19
N GLY A 57 -0.25 -9.36 -11.44
CA GLY A 57 0.02 -10.27 -12.54
C GLY A 57 1.49 -10.71 -12.64
N GLY A 58 2.42 -10.02 -11.98
CA GLY A 58 3.84 -10.35 -11.96
C GLY A 58 4.41 -10.47 -13.38
N VAL A 59 5.18 -11.53 -13.62
CA VAL A 59 5.79 -11.83 -14.94
C VAL A 59 4.78 -11.89 -16.09
N LYS A 60 3.52 -12.28 -15.82
CA LYS A 60 2.50 -12.45 -16.86
C LYS A 60 2.10 -11.12 -17.51
N ILE A 61 2.23 -10.00 -16.79
CA ILE A 61 1.86 -8.69 -17.34
C ILE A 61 2.80 -8.28 -18.47
N PHE A 62 4.10 -8.49 -18.28
CA PHE A 62 5.09 -8.26 -19.33
C PHE A 62 4.80 -9.12 -20.56
N GLN A 63 4.54 -10.42 -20.37
CA GLN A 63 4.22 -11.35 -21.46
C GLN A 63 2.93 -10.97 -22.21
N GLN A 64 1.90 -10.54 -21.48
CA GLN A 64 0.65 -10.08 -22.08
C GLN A 64 0.84 -8.80 -22.87
N PHE A 65 1.60 -7.85 -22.34
CA PHE A 65 1.86 -6.57 -23.00
C PHE A 65 2.68 -6.79 -24.28
N GLU A 66 3.72 -7.63 -24.20
CA GLU A 66 4.53 -8.03 -25.35
C GLU A 66 3.68 -8.68 -26.46
N LYS A 67 2.86 -9.67 -26.10
CA LYS A 67 1.99 -10.37 -27.06
C LYS A 67 0.97 -9.43 -27.70
N GLN A 68 0.43 -8.49 -26.95
CA GLN A 68 -0.67 -7.64 -27.39
C GLN A 68 -0.19 -6.43 -28.22
N PHE A 69 0.95 -5.84 -27.88
CA PHE A 69 1.38 -4.55 -28.43
C PHE A 69 2.72 -4.61 -29.17
N ARG A 70 3.48 -5.71 -29.07
CA ARG A 70 4.79 -5.88 -29.72
C ARG A 70 5.71 -4.66 -29.53
N PRO A 71 5.95 -4.23 -28.28
CA PRO A 71 6.74 -3.04 -27.99
C PRO A 71 8.23 -3.27 -28.31
N ASN A 72 9.00 -2.19 -28.34
CA ASN A 72 10.45 -2.29 -28.22
C ASN A 72 10.81 -2.69 -26.78
N ILE A 73 11.67 -3.70 -26.63
CA ILE A 73 12.08 -4.23 -25.32
C ILE A 73 13.53 -3.82 -25.05
N PHE A 74 13.77 -3.25 -23.87
CA PHE A 74 15.10 -2.84 -23.42
C PHE A 74 15.42 -3.52 -22.09
N TYR A 75 16.55 -4.20 -22.01
CA TYR A 75 17.03 -4.83 -20.78
C TYR A 75 18.12 -3.98 -20.13
N LEU A 76 17.90 -3.60 -18.86
CA LEU A 76 18.85 -2.82 -18.07
C LEU A 76 19.61 -3.75 -17.11
N ASN A 77 20.73 -4.27 -17.58
CA ASN A 77 21.51 -5.27 -16.86
C ASN A 77 22.59 -4.68 -15.95
N THR A 78 22.74 -3.36 -15.91
CA THR A 78 23.75 -2.69 -15.08
C THR A 78 23.13 -2.16 -13.80
N CYS A 79 23.59 -2.67 -12.66
CA CYS A 79 23.20 -2.19 -11.34
C CYS A 79 24.17 -1.12 -10.85
N PHE A 80 23.66 0.09 -10.68
CA PHE A 80 24.41 1.22 -10.13
C PHE A 80 24.29 1.35 -8.60
N ARG A 81 23.42 0.55 -7.97
CA ARG A 81 23.11 0.63 -6.53
C ARG A 81 24.07 -0.19 -5.67
N CYS A 82 24.27 -1.44 -6.02
CA CYS A 82 24.93 -2.42 -5.15
C CYS A 82 26.34 -2.77 -5.65
N GLU A 83 27.24 -3.01 -4.70
CA GLU A 83 28.56 -3.59 -4.97
C GLU A 83 28.43 -5.02 -5.53
N PRO A 84 29.38 -5.49 -6.36
CA PRO A 84 29.34 -6.82 -6.97
C PRO A 84 29.21 -7.97 -5.95
N GLU A 85 29.80 -7.85 -4.75
CA GLU A 85 29.71 -8.87 -3.70
C GLU A 85 28.28 -9.04 -3.17
N ILE A 86 27.54 -7.93 -3.03
CA ILE A 86 26.13 -7.95 -2.60
C ILE A 86 25.27 -8.53 -3.72
N LEU A 87 25.49 -8.11 -4.96
CA LEU A 87 24.77 -8.64 -6.13
C LEU A 87 24.96 -10.14 -6.31
N LYS A 88 26.17 -10.65 -6.06
CA LYS A 88 26.46 -12.08 -6.15
C LYS A 88 25.59 -12.91 -5.21
N VAL A 89 25.40 -12.44 -3.97
CA VAL A 89 24.55 -13.14 -2.99
C VAL A 89 23.08 -13.08 -3.41
N ALA A 90 22.60 -11.91 -3.84
CA ALA A 90 21.23 -11.76 -4.34
C ALA A 90 20.98 -12.65 -5.57
N GLY A 91 21.93 -12.68 -6.52
CA GLY A 91 21.94 -13.52 -7.71
C GLY A 91 21.79 -15.01 -7.39
N ALA A 92 22.63 -15.52 -6.49
CA ALA A 92 22.60 -16.92 -6.07
C ALA A 92 21.26 -17.36 -5.46
N LEU A 93 20.55 -16.43 -4.79
CA LEU A 93 19.20 -16.68 -4.27
C LEU A 93 18.17 -16.70 -5.40
N ILE A 94 18.15 -15.67 -6.25
CA ILE A 94 17.11 -15.52 -7.27
C ILE A 94 17.23 -16.54 -8.40
N GLU A 95 18.42 -17.10 -8.65
CA GLU A 95 18.65 -18.18 -9.62
C GLU A 95 17.90 -19.48 -9.26
N LYS A 96 17.42 -19.63 -8.02
CA LYS A 96 16.60 -20.78 -7.62
C LYS A 96 15.15 -20.69 -8.12
N ASN A 97 14.70 -19.52 -8.57
CA ASN A 97 13.34 -19.33 -9.08
C ASN A 97 13.22 -19.82 -10.53
N VAL A 98 12.15 -20.56 -10.82
CA VAL A 98 11.94 -21.22 -12.13
C VAL A 98 11.21 -20.31 -13.14
N TYR A 99 10.28 -19.47 -12.68
CA TYR A 99 9.41 -18.68 -13.56
C TYR A 99 9.83 -17.20 -13.57
N ARG A 100 10.88 -16.90 -14.34
CA ARG A 100 11.46 -15.55 -14.46
C ARG A 100 12.12 -15.32 -15.82
N TYR A 101 12.40 -14.07 -16.14
CA TYR A 101 13.35 -13.75 -17.21
C TYR A 101 14.79 -13.96 -16.73
N ALA A 102 15.61 -14.59 -17.57
CA ALA A 102 17.04 -14.71 -17.32
C ALA A 102 17.71 -13.34 -17.48
N LYS A 103 18.42 -12.90 -16.45
CA LYS A 103 19.10 -11.59 -16.41
C LYS A 103 20.53 -11.77 -15.95
N ASP A 104 21.46 -11.12 -16.64
CA ASP A 104 22.87 -11.07 -16.25
C ASP A 104 23.17 -9.70 -15.61
N LEU A 105 22.80 -9.54 -14.34
CA LEU A 105 23.00 -8.28 -13.61
C LEU A 105 24.48 -8.09 -13.24
N ARG A 106 25.05 -6.96 -13.66
CA ARG A 106 26.46 -6.59 -13.40
C ARG A 106 26.52 -5.28 -12.61
N SER A 107 27.37 -5.21 -11.59
CA SER A 107 27.61 -3.96 -10.87
C SER A 107 28.43 -2.98 -11.69
N ALA A 108 28.09 -1.69 -11.62
CA ALA A 108 28.94 -0.60 -12.12
C ALA A 108 29.94 -0.07 -11.07
N LYS A 109 29.93 -0.61 -9.84
CA LYS A 109 30.78 -0.15 -8.74
C LYS A 109 32.10 -0.93 -8.67
N GLY A 110 33.04 -0.38 -7.92
CA GLY A 110 34.42 -0.86 -7.84
C GLY A 110 34.65 -2.10 -6.95
N GLY A 111 33.63 -2.57 -6.22
CA GLY A 111 33.79 -3.64 -5.23
C GLY A 111 33.97 -3.11 -3.81
N GLY A 112 34.15 -4.03 -2.87
CA GLY A 112 34.30 -3.73 -1.45
C GLY A 112 33.01 -3.85 -0.64
N GLY A 113 31.93 -4.36 -1.24
CA GLY A 113 30.71 -4.72 -0.54
C GLY A 113 30.96 -5.87 0.44
N LYS A 114 30.28 -5.84 1.58
CA LYS A 114 30.34 -6.91 2.58
C LYS A 114 28.96 -7.44 2.89
N VAL A 115 28.84 -8.76 2.94
CA VAL A 115 27.62 -9.45 3.39
C VAL A 115 28.01 -10.31 4.59
N HIS A 116 27.36 -10.07 5.72
CA HIS A 116 27.57 -10.82 6.95
C HIS A 116 26.32 -11.63 7.26
N PHE A 117 26.49 -12.93 7.48
CA PHE A 117 25.44 -13.79 8.03
C PHE A 117 25.70 -13.95 9.53
N ARG A 118 24.71 -13.59 10.34
CA ARG A 118 24.76 -13.74 11.81
C ARG A 118 23.56 -14.58 12.22
N SER A 119 23.81 -15.60 13.03
CA SER A 119 22.78 -16.44 13.63
C SER A 119 22.80 -16.23 15.14
N TYR A 120 21.62 -16.19 15.73
CA TYR A 120 21.41 -15.98 17.16
C TYR A 120 20.54 -17.12 17.68
N VAL A 121 20.66 -17.42 18.97
CA VAL A 121 19.90 -18.52 19.59
C VAL A 121 18.43 -18.15 19.71
N ASP A 122 18.15 -16.90 20.07
CA ASP A 122 16.81 -16.36 20.22
C ASP A 122 16.67 -14.91 19.68
N MET A 123 15.46 -14.37 19.82
CA MET A 123 15.12 -13.04 19.33
C MET A 123 15.78 -11.92 20.15
N ASP A 124 15.92 -12.10 21.46
CA ASP A 124 16.49 -11.08 22.34
C ASP A 124 17.99 -10.90 22.04
N GLU A 125 18.72 -12.00 21.86
CA GLU A 125 20.12 -11.97 21.39
C GLU A 125 20.25 -11.33 20.01
N GLN A 126 19.33 -11.61 19.09
CA GLN A 126 19.32 -10.98 17.77
C GLN A 126 19.14 -9.47 17.86
N ILE A 127 18.18 -9.00 18.67
CA ILE A 127 17.92 -7.58 18.89
C ILE A 127 19.15 -6.91 19.48
N GLN A 128 19.75 -7.48 20.53
CA GLN A 128 20.98 -6.94 21.12
C GLN A 128 22.15 -6.92 20.12
N GLY A 129 22.27 -7.95 19.29
CA GLY A 129 23.23 -7.99 18.21
C GLY A 129 23.07 -6.85 17.20
N ILE A 130 21.83 -6.52 16.84
CA ILE A 130 21.51 -5.40 15.93
C ILE A 130 21.80 -4.05 16.61
N LEU A 131 21.36 -3.85 17.85
CA LEU A 131 21.60 -2.61 18.60
C LEU A 131 23.09 -2.34 18.76
N ASN A 132 23.89 -3.37 19.04
CA ASN A 132 25.34 -3.24 19.12
C ASN A 132 25.98 -2.76 17.81
N LEU A 133 25.47 -3.21 16.66
CA LEU A 133 25.96 -2.76 15.34
C LEU A 133 25.60 -1.29 15.08
N ILE A 134 24.36 -0.90 15.39
CA ILE A 134 23.90 0.48 15.23
C ILE A 134 24.66 1.41 16.17
N ASN A 135 24.85 1.03 17.43
CA ASN A 135 25.56 1.87 18.40
C ASN A 135 27.05 2.05 18.05
N GLN A 136 27.67 1.10 17.36
CA GLN A 136 29.06 1.22 16.89
C GLN A 136 29.20 2.18 15.70
N ASP A 137 28.18 2.27 14.84
CA ASP A 137 28.16 3.16 13.68
C ASP A 137 26.72 3.70 13.49
N PRO A 138 26.35 4.83 14.10
CA PRO A 138 24.93 5.22 14.24
C PRO A 138 24.27 5.76 12.97
N ILE A 139 24.92 5.70 11.80
CA ILE A 139 24.45 6.36 10.57
C ILE A 139 24.26 5.35 9.44
N GLY A 140 23.18 5.50 8.68
CA GLY A 140 22.99 4.80 7.40
C GLY A 140 22.37 3.41 7.49
N TRP A 141 21.70 3.08 8.60
CA TRP A 141 21.01 1.81 8.76
C TRP A 141 19.59 1.82 8.20
N ALA A 142 19.21 0.71 7.57
CA ALA A 142 17.83 0.36 7.29
C ALA A 142 17.59 -1.07 7.79
N ILE A 143 16.55 -1.25 8.61
CA ILE A 143 16.18 -2.55 9.16
C ILE A 143 14.93 -3.05 8.44
N LEU A 144 15.04 -4.20 7.79
CA LEU A 144 13.93 -4.85 7.09
C LEU A 144 13.56 -6.14 7.84
N SER A 145 12.27 -6.31 8.11
CA SER A 145 11.72 -7.52 8.75
C SER A 145 10.57 -8.07 7.94
N ARG A 146 10.33 -9.38 8.04
CA ARG A 146 9.16 -10.02 7.43
C ARG A 146 7.85 -9.59 8.09
N GLY A 147 7.88 -9.19 9.37
CA GLY A 147 6.71 -8.79 10.13
C GLY A 147 6.97 -7.58 11.03
N ASN A 148 5.93 -6.76 11.22
CA ASN A 148 6.02 -5.50 11.96
C ASN A 148 6.33 -5.69 13.45
N ALA A 149 5.88 -6.80 14.06
CA ALA A 149 6.09 -7.09 15.48
C ALA A 149 7.57 -7.05 15.91
N HIS A 150 8.48 -7.56 15.08
CA HIS A 150 9.93 -7.50 15.38
C HIS A 150 10.46 -6.07 15.32
N LEU A 151 9.95 -5.27 14.39
CA LEU A 151 10.37 -3.88 14.25
C LEU A 151 9.78 -3.03 15.39
N ASP A 152 8.58 -3.34 15.89
CA ASP A 152 7.97 -2.62 17.03
C ASP A 152 8.83 -2.74 18.30
N GLN A 153 9.39 -3.92 18.56
CA GLN A 153 10.34 -4.13 19.67
C GLN A 153 11.66 -3.40 19.46
N LEU A 154 12.21 -3.39 18.24
CA LEU A 154 13.45 -2.68 17.94
C LEU A 154 13.28 -1.17 18.08
N GLU A 155 12.17 -0.62 17.57
CA GLU A 155 11.86 0.80 17.61
C GLU A 155 11.80 1.35 19.04
N SER A 156 11.29 0.58 20.01
CA SER A 156 11.24 1.00 21.41
C SER A 156 12.61 0.96 22.12
N LEU A 157 13.59 0.28 21.55
CA LEU A 157 14.93 0.08 22.13
C LEU A 157 16.01 0.94 21.46
N ILE A 158 15.76 1.48 20.26
CA ILE A 158 16.70 2.36 19.56
C ILE A 158 16.54 3.79 20.13
N GLU A 159 17.64 4.32 20.67
CA GLU A 159 17.64 5.67 21.27
C GLU A 159 17.71 6.80 20.23
N GLN A 160 18.22 6.51 19.03
CA GLN A 160 18.33 7.50 17.96
C GLN A 160 16.98 7.73 17.27
N PRO A 161 16.75 8.88 16.62
CA PRO A 161 15.52 9.10 15.86
C PRO A 161 15.34 8.05 14.75
N VAL A 162 14.26 7.26 14.83
CA VAL A 162 13.90 6.24 13.85
C VAL A 162 12.79 6.76 12.94
N LEU A 163 12.89 6.47 11.64
CA LEU A 163 11.79 6.66 10.70
C LEU A 163 11.14 5.31 10.39
N ARG A 164 9.93 5.11 10.92
CA ARG A 164 9.18 3.86 10.74
C ARG A 164 8.34 3.91 9.46
N TYR A 165 8.61 2.97 8.55
CA TYR A 165 7.79 2.71 7.38
C TYR A 165 6.96 1.44 7.56
N GLY A 166 5.65 1.55 7.32
CA GLY A 166 4.69 0.48 7.57
C GLY A 166 4.27 0.38 9.05
N GLY A 167 3.14 -0.27 9.31
CA GLY A 167 2.47 -0.25 10.61
C GLY A 167 1.06 0.32 10.48
N LYS A 168 0.43 0.69 11.60
CA LYS A 168 -0.82 1.45 11.55
C LYS A 168 -0.53 2.84 10.98
N SER A 169 -1.32 3.25 10.00
CA SER A 169 -1.27 4.63 9.53
C SER A 169 -1.70 5.57 10.65
N PHE A 170 -1.21 6.80 10.64
CA PHE A 170 -1.79 7.88 11.44
C PHE A 170 -3.32 7.95 11.28
N TRP A 171 -3.86 7.63 10.09
CA TRP A 171 -5.30 7.64 9.81
C TRP A 171 -6.06 6.40 10.33
N ASP A 172 -5.34 5.37 10.76
CA ASP A 172 -5.91 4.17 11.38
C ASP A 172 -6.04 4.32 12.90
N GLU A 173 -5.44 5.37 13.49
CA GLU A 173 -5.64 5.71 14.89
C GLU A 173 -7.10 6.07 15.14
N LYS A 174 -7.62 5.72 16.32
CA LYS A 174 -9.04 5.84 16.62
C LYS A 174 -9.47 7.30 16.51
N GLU A 175 -8.74 8.18 17.17
CA GLU A 175 -9.05 9.61 17.30
C GLU A 175 -9.04 10.31 15.93
N THR A 176 -8.04 10.02 15.09
CA THR A 176 -7.91 10.61 13.76
C THR A 176 -8.96 10.06 12.81
N SER A 177 -9.22 8.74 12.87
CA SER A 177 -10.27 8.08 12.11
C SER A 177 -11.63 8.65 12.47
N ASP A 178 -11.92 8.85 13.76
CA ASP A 178 -13.21 9.36 14.24
C ASP A 178 -13.46 10.79 13.73
N VAL A 179 -12.46 11.67 13.78
CA VAL A 179 -12.55 13.02 13.19
C VAL A 179 -12.78 12.96 11.68
N LEU A 180 -12.07 12.09 10.95
CA LEU A 180 -12.28 11.92 9.50
C LEU A 180 -13.70 11.44 9.18
N HIS A 181 -14.24 10.48 9.95
CA HIS A 181 -15.59 9.97 9.74
C HIS A 181 -16.64 11.05 10.01
N LEU A 182 -16.45 11.87 11.04
CA LEU A 182 -17.32 13.02 11.32
C LEU A 182 -17.31 14.03 10.15
N MET A 183 -16.13 14.39 9.65
CA MET A 183 -15.99 15.31 8.50
C MET A 183 -16.57 14.71 7.22
N ALA A 184 -16.34 13.42 6.97
CA ALA A 184 -16.92 12.72 5.83
C ALA A 184 -18.45 12.68 5.91
N PHE A 185 -19.00 12.54 7.12
CA PHE A 185 -20.44 12.55 7.35
C PHE A 185 -21.07 13.93 7.08
N PHE A 186 -20.41 15.03 7.47
CA PHE A 186 -20.85 16.38 7.09
C PHE A 186 -20.97 16.55 5.58
N ARG A 187 -20.07 15.94 4.81
CA ARG A 187 -20.09 15.97 3.34
C ARG A 187 -21.11 15.01 2.71
N HIS A 188 -21.40 13.90 3.39
CA HIS A 188 -22.20 12.79 2.88
C HIS A 188 -23.26 12.36 3.91
N SER A 189 -24.15 13.29 4.27
CA SER A 189 -25.17 13.12 5.32
C SER A 189 -26.23 12.04 5.03
N ASN A 190 -26.23 11.45 3.83
CA ASN A 190 -27.08 10.34 3.44
C ASN A 190 -26.42 8.95 3.59
N ASP A 191 -25.10 8.87 3.88
CA ASP A 191 -24.44 7.59 4.07
C ASP A 191 -24.71 7.03 5.47
N VAL A 192 -25.63 6.06 5.52
CA VAL A 192 -26.04 5.37 6.76
C VAL A 192 -24.86 4.73 7.50
N ARG A 193 -23.79 4.31 6.80
CA ARG A 193 -22.61 3.69 7.44
C ARG A 193 -21.80 4.73 8.19
N LEU A 194 -21.60 5.91 7.59
CA LEU A 194 -20.92 7.04 8.22
C LEU A 194 -21.73 7.55 9.41
N MET A 195 -23.05 7.71 9.24
CA MET A 195 -23.98 8.08 10.32
C MET A 195 -23.84 7.13 11.52
N LYS A 196 -23.97 5.81 11.31
CA LYS A 196 -23.86 4.84 12.40
C LYS A 196 -22.52 4.94 13.14
N ARG A 197 -21.42 5.16 12.42
CA ARG A 197 -20.09 5.28 13.01
C ARG A 197 -19.93 6.56 13.83
N VAL A 198 -20.47 7.68 13.35
CA VAL A 198 -20.45 8.96 14.08
C VAL A 198 -21.35 8.93 15.31
N LEU A 199 -22.53 8.31 15.24
CA LEU A 199 -23.38 8.15 16.41
C LEU A 199 -22.75 7.22 17.46
N ALA A 200 -22.07 6.16 17.04
CA ALA A 200 -21.31 5.31 17.95
C ALA A 200 -20.16 6.05 18.65
N LEU A 201 -19.55 7.06 18.01
CA LEU A 201 -18.55 7.94 18.64
C LEU A 201 -19.14 8.70 19.84
N PHE A 202 -20.41 9.10 19.76
CA PHE A 202 -21.14 9.76 20.84
C PHE A 202 -21.75 8.79 21.86
N GLY A 203 -21.47 7.49 21.73
CA GLY A 203 -21.93 6.49 22.69
C GLY A 203 -23.39 6.09 22.53
N GLU A 204 -24.00 6.30 21.35
CA GLU A 204 -25.35 5.81 21.07
C GLU A 204 -25.41 4.28 21.12
N ASN A 205 -26.52 3.75 21.64
CA ASN A 205 -26.75 2.31 21.70
C ASN A 205 -27.21 1.74 20.33
N GLU A 206 -27.13 0.42 20.18
CA GLU A 206 -27.48 -0.24 18.91
C GLU A 206 -28.93 0.03 18.47
N GLU A 207 -29.85 0.18 19.42
CA GLU A 207 -31.26 0.45 19.14
C GLU A 207 -31.45 1.79 18.44
N VAL A 208 -30.84 2.87 18.94
CA VAL A 208 -30.87 4.20 18.32
C VAL A 208 -30.22 4.16 16.94
N LEU A 209 -29.08 3.46 16.79
CA LEU A 209 -28.39 3.30 15.50
C LEU A 209 -29.28 2.62 14.46
N ASP A 210 -30.00 1.57 14.84
CA ASP A 210 -30.85 0.80 13.94
C ASP A 210 -32.14 1.53 13.57
N GLN A 211 -32.81 2.15 14.54
CA GLN A 211 -34.00 2.97 14.29
C GLN A 211 -33.69 4.13 13.34
N THR A 212 -32.57 4.83 13.56
CA THR A 212 -32.13 5.95 12.72
C THR A 212 -31.79 5.47 11.31
N ALA A 213 -31.06 4.35 11.19
CA ALA A 213 -30.70 3.76 9.89
C ALA A 213 -31.91 3.29 9.08
N LEU A 214 -32.90 2.66 9.73
CA LEU A 214 -34.15 2.25 9.09
C LEU A 214 -34.93 3.46 8.57
N SER A 215 -34.97 4.54 9.36
CA SER A 215 -35.66 5.78 8.98
C SER A 215 -35.04 6.44 7.75
N MET A 216 -33.70 6.50 7.66
CA MET A 216 -32.99 7.01 6.47
C MET A 216 -33.28 6.16 5.23
N LYS A 217 -33.21 4.83 5.34
CA LYS A 217 -33.45 3.93 4.20
C LYS A 217 -34.90 3.94 3.73
N GLY A 218 -35.85 3.90 4.67
CA GLY A 218 -37.27 3.81 4.38
C GLY A 218 -37.86 5.06 3.73
N ARG A 219 -37.28 6.23 4.02
CA ARG A 219 -37.80 7.53 3.53
C ARG A 219 -36.89 8.22 2.49
N LYS A 220 -35.69 7.69 2.23
CA LYS A 220 -34.67 8.31 1.37
C LYS A 220 -34.36 9.76 1.77
N VAL A 221 -34.21 9.99 3.07
CA VAL A 221 -33.87 11.31 3.65
C VAL A 221 -32.44 11.31 4.20
N THR A 222 -31.87 12.49 4.38
CA THR A 222 -30.58 12.71 5.04
C THR A 222 -30.73 12.70 6.56
N PHE A 223 -29.60 12.65 7.28
CA PHE A 223 -29.64 12.67 8.74
C PHE A 223 -30.31 13.91 9.33
N GLY A 224 -30.03 15.12 8.82
CA GLY A 224 -30.62 16.37 9.34
C GLY A 224 -32.13 16.52 9.11
N GLU A 225 -32.70 15.72 8.20
CA GLU A 225 -34.13 15.72 7.89
C GLU A 225 -34.93 14.71 8.73
N LEU A 226 -34.28 13.99 9.65
CA LEU A 226 -34.91 12.95 10.44
C LEU A 226 -35.58 13.51 11.70
N ASN A 227 -36.56 12.75 12.18
CA ASN A 227 -36.91 12.80 13.59
C ASN A 227 -36.04 11.75 14.30
N ILE A 228 -35.02 12.20 15.01
CA ILE A 228 -34.15 11.33 15.80
C ILE A 228 -34.90 10.72 17.01
N PRO A 229 -34.57 9.48 17.42
CA PRO A 229 -35.19 8.83 18.58
C PRO A 229 -35.07 9.69 19.85
N ASN A 230 -36.08 9.66 20.72
CA ASN A 230 -36.13 10.53 21.91
C ASN A 230 -35.03 10.19 22.93
N GLU A 231 -34.63 8.93 22.96
CA GLU A 231 -33.56 8.34 23.78
C GLU A 231 -32.14 8.71 23.32
N SER A 232 -32.00 9.42 22.19
CA SER A 232 -30.68 9.86 21.69
C SER A 232 -29.96 10.79 22.68
N SER A 233 -28.64 10.68 22.73
CA SER A 233 -27.76 11.52 23.55
C SER A 233 -27.91 13.02 23.23
N LEU A 234 -27.38 13.86 24.13
CA LEU A 234 -27.36 15.31 23.92
C LEU A 234 -26.46 15.68 22.74
N GLU A 235 -25.35 14.98 22.59
CA GLU A 235 -24.33 15.13 21.55
C GLU A 235 -24.93 14.81 20.18
N THR A 236 -25.65 13.70 20.05
CA THR A 236 -26.37 13.35 18.81
C THR A 236 -27.43 14.37 18.45
N ARG A 237 -28.22 14.84 19.42
CA ARG A 237 -29.22 15.89 19.20
C ARG A 237 -28.58 17.20 18.76
N THR A 238 -27.45 17.55 19.36
CA THR A 238 -26.67 18.74 19.01
C THR A 238 -26.06 18.59 17.62
N LEU A 239 -25.49 17.44 17.28
CA LEU A 239 -24.97 17.17 15.94
C LEU A 239 -26.09 17.30 14.90
N HIS A 240 -27.22 16.65 15.15
CA HIS A 240 -28.38 16.67 14.26
C HIS A 240 -28.90 18.08 13.99
N SER A 241 -28.92 18.97 14.99
CA SER A 241 -29.38 20.35 14.79
C SER A 241 -28.41 21.23 13.98
N ASN A 242 -27.21 20.75 13.66
CA ASN A 242 -26.22 21.46 12.86
C ASN A 242 -26.14 20.97 11.39
N PHE A 243 -27.01 20.03 11.00
CA PHE A 243 -27.22 19.61 9.61
C PHE A 243 -28.43 20.32 9.00
#